data_AF-A0A370G9J4-F1
#
_entry.id   AF-A0A370G9J4-F1
#
_cell.length_a   1.000
_cell.length_b   1.000
_cell.length_c   1.000
_cell.angle_alpha   90.00
_cell.angle_beta   90.00
_cell.angle_gamma   90.00
#
_symmetry.space_group_name_H-M   'P 1'
#
loop_
_entity.id
_entity.type
_entity.pdbx_description
1 polymer ?
#
loop_
_entity_poly.entity_id
_entity_poly.type
_entity_poly.pdbx_seq_one_letter_code
_entity_poly.pdbx_strand_id
1 'polypeptide(L)'
;MRGIVLDYDPRNGEGLISGDDNNRYKFKGMSVKSDFSFLKSGARVDFDQSNGEAFSIFVLRDQTVGGINIDINTSGEKSKVVAGLLAIFLGGFGIHKFYLGYNKAGIVMLLITMFGFLFFGIPGAVIWLIAFIEGIIYISKSDQDFFETYVAHQKEWF
;
A
#
# COMPACT_ATOMS: atom_id res chain seq x y z
N MET A 1 -16.42 7.36 -7.62
CA MET A 1 -15.00 7.72 -7.32
C MET A 1 -14.62 6.97 -6.06
N ARG A 2 -13.39 6.46 -5.97
CA ARG A 2 -12.97 5.66 -4.81
C ARG A 2 -12.02 6.43 -3.91
N GLY A 3 -12.00 6.04 -2.64
CA GLY A 3 -11.11 6.64 -1.66
C GLY A 3 -11.12 5.94 -0.30
N ILE A 4 -10.45 6.58 0.66
CA ILE A 4 -10.33 6.16 2.05
C ILE A 4 -10.91 7.24 2.95
N VAL A 5 -11.70 6.86 3.95
CA VAL A 5 -12.14 7.78 5.01
C VAL A 5 -10.94 8.12 5.88
N LEU A 6 -10.54 9.39 5.92
CA LEU A 6 -9.47 9.86 6.79
C LEU A 6 -9.97 10.07 8.22
N ASP A 7 -11.13 10.70 8.35
CA ASP A 7 -11.72 11.03 9.65
C ASP A 7 -13.22 11.26 9.54
N TYR A 8 -13.92 11.09 10.65
CA TYR A 8 -15.34 11.40 10.81
C TYR A 8 -15.60 11.87 12.23
N ASP A 9 -16.08 13.12 12.36
CA ASP A 9 -16.49 13.69 13.64
C ASP A 9 -18.01 13.49 13.83
N PRO A 10 -18.44 12.58 14.72
CA PRO A 10 -19.86 12.32 14.96
C PRO A 10 -20.59 13.50 15.63
N ARG A 11 -19.88 14.47 16.21
CA ARG A 11 -20.48 15.65 16.85
C ARG A 11 -20.98 16.64 15.82
N ASN A 12 -20.17 16.86 14.79
CA ASN A 12 -20.45 17.80 13.70
C ASN A 12 -21.12 17.09 12.51
N GLY A 13 -21.08 15.76 12.46
CA GLY A 13 -21.61 14.97 11.36
C GLY A 13 -20.84 15.20 10.06
N GLU A 14 -19.58 15.61 10.16
CA GLU A 14 -18.70 15.91 9.03
C GLU A 14 -17.52 14.94 9.04
N GLY A 15 -17.03 14.59 7.85
CA GLY A 15 -15.86 13.77 7.68
C GLY A 15 -15.08 14.14 6.43
N LEU A 16 -13.94 13.49 6.28
CA LEU A 16 -13.01 13.73 5.19
C LEU A 16 -12.63 12.41 4.53
N ILE A 17 -12.68 12.39 3.20
CA ILE A 17 -12.24 11.28 2.36
C ILE A 17 -11.01 11.73 1.57
N SER A 18 -9.99 10.88 1.51
CA SER A 18 -8.92 10.98 0.53
C SER A 18 -9.31 10.17 -0.69
N GLY A 19 -9.50 10.82 -1.83
CA GLY A 19 -9.73 10.13 -3.10
C GLY A 19 -8.47 9.45 -3.61
N ASP A 20 -8.66 8.41 -4.43
CA ASP A 20 -7.55 7.72 -5.14
C ASP A 20 -6.86 8.64 -6.16
N ASP A 21 -7.44 9.80 -6.46
CA ASP A 21 -6.88 10.86 -7.31
C ASP A 21 -6.00 11.87 -6.54
N ASN A 22 -5.67 11.57 -5.27
CA ASN A 22 -4.94 12.43 -4.33
C ASN A 22 -5.65 13.73 -3.92
N ASN A 23 -6.94 13.90 -4.25
CA ASN A 23 -7.74 15.02 -3.77
C ASN A 23 -8.49 14.66 -2.49
N ARG A 24 -8.91 15.69 -1.74
CA ARG A 24 -9.66 15.53 -0.49
C ARG A 24 -11.09 16.00 -0.66
N TYR A 25 -12.01 15.19 -0.16
CA TYR A 25 -13.44 15.40 -0.29
C TYR A 25 -14.07 15.47 1.10
N LYS A 26 -14.74 16.58 1.38
CA LYS A 26 -15.55 16.68 2.59
C LYS A 26 -16.83 15.91 2.39
N PHE A 27 -17.33 15.27 3.44
CA PHE A 27 -18.63 14.64 3.40
C PHE A 27 -19.41 14.88 4.68
N LYS A 28 -20.73 14.78 4.58
CA LYS A 28 -21.63 14.76 5.73
C LYS A 28 -22.06 13.34 6.01
N GLY A 29 -22.31 13.01 7.28
CA GLY A 29 -22.81 11.70 7.66
C GLY A 29 -24.08 11.32 6.88
N MET A 30 -24.97 12.29 6.63
CA MET A 30 -26.20 12.08 5.84
C MET A 30 -25.95 11.61 4.40
N SER A 31 -24.75 11.83 3.85
CA SER A 31 -24.36 11.39 2.51
C SER A 31 -23.99 9.90 2.45
N VAL A 32 -23.82 9.24 3.60
CA VAL A 32 -23.50 7.81 3.69
C VAL A 32 -24.75 6.98 3.44
N LYS A 33 -24.68 6.10 2.43
CA LYS A 33 -25.78 5.22 1.99
C LYS A 33 -25.63 3.79 2.47
N SER A 34 -24.45 3.41 2.94
CA SER A 34 -24.18 2.11 3.56
C SER A 34 -24.41 2.13 5.08
N ASP A 35 -24.31 0.97 5.72
CA ASP A 35 -24.37 0.85 7.17
C ASP A 35 -23.25 1.65 7.85
N PHE A 36 -23.66 2.57 8.72
CA PHE A 36 -22.83 3.56 9.38
C PHE A 36 -21.82 2.96 10.36
N SER A 37 -22.10 1.78 10.91
CA SER A 37 -21.23 1.09 11.87
C SER A 37 -19.85 0.74 11.28
N PHE A 38 -19.76 0.66 9.95
CA PHE A 38 -18.52 0.37 9.21
C PHE A 38 -17.77 1.63 8.78
N LEU A 39 -18.33 2.82 9.00
CA LEU A 39 -17.69 4.08 8.68
C LEU A 39 -16.66 4.43 9.78
N LYS A 40 -15.41 4.04 9.56
CA LYS A 40 -14.27 4.32 10.45
C LYS A 40 -13.14 4.96 9.66
N SER A 41 -12.24 5.66 10.34
CA SER A 41 -10.97 6.07 9.73
C SER A 41 -10.26 4.83 9.15
N GLY A 42 -9.81 4.93 7.91
CA GLY A 42 -9.24 3.83 7.12
C GLY A 42 -10.24 3.04 6.28
N ALA A 43 -11.56 3.26 6.40
CA ALA A 43 -12.54 2.53 5.60
C ALA A 43 -12.47 2.91 4.12
N ARG A 44 -12.45 1.90 3.22
CA ARG A 44 -12.56 2.11 1.78
C ARG A 44 -13.99 2.45 1.39
N VAL A 45 -14.14 3.43 0.51
CA VAL A 45 -15.44 3.93 0.08
C VAL A 45 -15.49 4.14 -1.44
N ASP A 46 -16.66 3.96 -2.03
CA ASP A 46 -17.03 4.52 -3.32
C ASP A 46 -18.03 5.65 -3.10
N PHE A 47 -17.89 6.74 -3.84
CA PHE A 47 -18.65 7.96 -3.65
C PHE A 47 -18.75 8.75 -4.95
N ASP A 48 -19.81 9.53 -5.11
CA ASP A 48 -19.90 10.53 -6.16
C ASP A 48 -19.34 11.86 -5.67
N GLN A 49 -18.70 12.62 -6.54
CA GLN A 49 -18.16 13.95 -6.17
C GLN A 49 -18.90 15.09 -6.86
N SER A 50 -19.05 16.20 -6.17
CA SER A 50 -19.43 17.49 -6.78
C SER A 50 -18.85 18.63 -5.96
N ASN A 51 -18.20 19.61 -6.61
CA ASN A 51 -17.67 20.81 -5.95
C ASN A 51 -16.73 20.56 -4.74
N GLY A 52 -15.97 19.47 -4.75
CA GLY A 52 -15.07 19.10 -3.63
C GLY A 52 -15.77 18.44 -2.43
N GLU A 53 -17.05 18.09 -2.59
CA GLU A 53 -17.82 17.32 -1.62
C GLU A 53 -18.12 15.92 -2.16
N ALA A 54 -18.15 14.95 -1.25
CA ALA A 54 -18.52 13.56 -1.53
C ALA A 54 -19.97 13.28 -1.13
N PHE A 55 -20.68 12.63 -2.05
CA PHE A 55 -22.08 12.25 -1.97
C PHE A 55 -22.22 10.74 -2.26
N SER A 56 -23.38 10.17 -1.92
CA SER A 56 -23.69 8.76 -2.22
C SER A 56 -22.59 7.80 -1.76
N ILE A 57 -22.16 7.91 -0.50
CA ILE A 57 -20.99 7.20 0.00
C ILE A 57 -21.38 5.78 0.38
N PHE A 58 -20.73 4.80 -0.24
CA PHE A 58 -20.85 3.39 0.06
C PHE A 58 -19.54 2.89 0.65
N VAL A 59 -19.57 2.44 1.90
CA VAL A 59 -18.45 1.72 2.51
C VAL A 59 -18.29 0.39 1.78
N LEU A 60 -17.14 0.23 1.14
CA LEU A 60 -16.74 -0.97 0.45
C LEU A 60 -16.38 -2.01 1.51
N ARG A 61 -17.29 -2.94 1.76
CA ARG A 61 -17.01 -4.11 2.58
C ARG A 61 -16.05 -5.02 1.82
N ASP A 62 -15.06 -5.54 2.52
CA ASP A 62 -14.39 -6.77 2.11
C ASP A 62 -15.47 -7.87 2.08
N GLN A 63 -15.77 -8.37 0.89
CA GLN A 63 -16.83 -9.36 0.73
C GLN A 63 -16.29 -10.70 1.21
N THR A 64 -16.73 -11.11 2.39
CA THR A 64 -16.54 -12.47 2.89
C THR A 64 -17.50 -13.40 2.16
N VAL A 65 -16.98 -14.27 1.28
CA VAL A 65 -17.74 -15.37 0.68
C VAL A 65 -17.28 -16.67 1.35
N GLY A 66 -18.15 -17.27 2.17
CA GLY A 66 -17.88 -18.59 2.77
C GLY A 66 -16.72 -18.62 3.78
N GLY A 67 -16.51 -17.54 4.55
CA GLY A 67 -15.40 -17.45 5.51
C GLY A 67 -14.04 -17.14 4.89
N ILE A 68 -14.00 -16.86 3.60
CA ILE A 68 -12.83 -16.34 2.90
C ILE A 68 -13.05 -14.83 2.73
N ASN A 69 -12.20 -14.02 3.35
CA ASN A 69 -12.08 -12.60 3.06
C ASN A 69 -11.55 -12.47 1.62
N ILE A 70 -12.41 -12.16 0.65
CA ILE A 70 -12.00 -11.88 -0.72
C ILE A 70 -12.03 -10.37 -0.88
N ASP A 71 -10.85 -9.75 -0.69
CA ASP A 71 -10.62 -8.32 -0.87
C ASP A 71 -10.75 -7.93 -2.36
N ILE A 72 -11.98 -7.73 -2.86
CA ILE A 72 -12.26 -7.30 -4.25
C ILE A 72 -11.98 -5.78 -4.46
N ASN A 73 -11.44 -5.08 -3.45
CA ASN A 73 -10.96 -3.69 -3.59
C ASN A 73 -9.45 -3.54 -3.36
N THR A 74 -8.67 -4.38 -4.02
CA THR A 74 -7.21 -4.24 -4.13
C THR A 74 -6.81 -3.31 -5.28
N SER A 75 -7.21 -2.03 -5.23
CA SER A 75 -6.36 -1.01 -5.86
C SER A 75 -5.18 -0.71 -4.92
N GLY A 76 -4.15 -1.56 -5.03
CA GLY A 76 -2.75 -1.11 -4.93
C GLY A 76 -2.09 -0.99 -3.55
N GLU A 77 -2.70 -1.36 -2.42
CA GLU A 77 -1.98 -1.33 -1.13
C GLU A 77 -0.90 -2.43 -1.09
N LYS A 78 0.36 -2.03 -1.12
CA LYS A 78 1.52 -2.93 -1.06
C LYS A 78 1.71 -3.36 0.39
N SER A 79 1.64 -4.66 0.65
CA SER A 79 1.84 -5.21 2.00
C SER A 79 3.32 -5.20 2.38
N LYS A 80 3.64 -4.60 3.53
CA LYS A 80 5.02 -4.59 4.08
C LYS A 80 5.52 -6.00 4.39
N VAL A 81 4.61 -6.89 4.82
CA VAL A 81 4.94 -8.27 5.17
C VAL A 81 5.32 -9.04 3.91
N VAL A 82 4.53 -8.89 2.84
CA VAL A 82 4.84 -9.51 1.54
C VAL A 82 6.15 -8.95 0.98
N ALA A 83 6.36 -7.63 1.03
CA ALA A 83 7.60 -7.00 0.61
C ALA A 83 8.82 -7.52 1.40
N GLY A 84 8.68 -7.66 2.72
CA GLY A 84 9.73 -8.16 3.61
C GLY A 84 10.07 -9.63 3.40
N LEU A 85 9.05 -10.49 3.25
CA LEU A 85 9.26 -11.91 2.94
C LEU A 85 9.92 -12.10 1.57
N LEU A 86 9.47 -11.34 0.56
CA LEU A 86 10.10 -11.32 -0.76
C LEU A 86 11.57 -10.87 -0.67
N ALA A 87 11.88 -9.90 0.18
CA ALA A 87 13.25 -9.43 0.37
C ALA A 87 14.14 -10.47 1.08
N ILE A 88 13.61 -11.23 2.04
CA ILE A 88 14.38 -12.27 2.75
C ILE A 88 14.66 -13.49 1.87
N PHE A 89 13.62 -14.03 1.20
CA PHE A 89 13.76 -15.26 0.43
C PHE A 89 14.27 -15.02 -0.99
N LEU A 90 13.81 -13.94 -1.61
CA LEU A 90 13.98 -13.64 -3.03
C LEU A 90 14.72 -12.31 -3.28
N GLY A 91 15.28 -11.70 -2.22
CA GLY A 91 15.91 -10.38 -2.30
C GLY A 91 17.18 -10.34 -3.12
N GLY A 92 17.91 -11.46 -3.21
CA GLY A 92 19.06 -11.58 -4.12
C GLY A 92 18.68 -11.33 -5.58
N PHE A 93 17.44 -11.61 -5.99
CA PHE A 93 16.93 -11.32 -7.33
C PHE A 93 16.26 -9.95 -7.46
N GLY A 94 16.13 -9.20 -6.35
CA GLY A 94 15.46 -7.89 -6.33
C GLY A 94 13.94 -7.94 -6.47
N ILE A 95 13.29 -9.08 -6.22
CA ILE A 95 11.86 -9.27 -6.45
C ILE A 95 10.99 -8.36 -5.56
N HIS A 96 11.45 -8.06 -4.34
CA HIS A 96 10.79 -7.10 -3.45
C HIS A 96 10.73 -5.69 -4.03
N LYS A 97 11.73 -5.26 -4.82
CA LYS A 97 11.73 -3.97 -5.52
C LYS A 97 10.66 -3.92 -6.61
N PHE A 98 10.52 -4.99 -7.40
CA PHE A 98 9.46 -5.11 -8.41
C PHE A 98 8.07 -5.10 -7.77
N TYR A 99 7.90 -5.76 -6.62
CA TYR A 99 6.64 -5.73 -5.87
C TYR A 99 6.22 -4.30 -5.51
N LEU A 100 7.17 -3.46 -5.11
CA LEU A 100 6.94 -2.04 -4.77
C LEU A 100 6.82 -1.13 -6.01
N GLY A 101 7.05 -1.64 -7.22
CA GLY A 101 7.02 -0.85 -8.46
C GLY A 101 8.36 -0.21 -8.84
N TYR A 102 9.43 -0.49 -8.09
CA TYR A 102 10.79 -0.01 -8.36
C TYR A 102 11.48 -0.83 -9.45
N ASN A 103 10.93 -0.79 -10.66
CA ASN A 103 11.41 -1.61 -11.77
C ASN A 103 12.89 -1.36 -12.10
N LYS A 104 13.35 -0.11 -12.01
CA LYS A 104 14.75 0.24 -12.26
C LYS A 104 15.69 -0.41 -11.23
N ALA A 105 15.41 -0.23 -9.94
CA ALA A 105 16.20 -0.81 -8.86
C ALA A 105 16.18 -2.35 -8.91
N GLY A 106 15.01 -2.95 -9.19
CA GLY A 106 14.87 -4.39 -9.35
C GLY A 106 15.72 -4.95 -10.51
N ILE A 107 15.72 -4.28 -11.67
CA ILE A 107 16.55 -4.67 -12.82
C ILE A 107 18.04 -4.57 -12.48
N VAL A 108 18.46 -3.51 -11.77
CA VAL A 108 19.86 -3.36 -11.34
C VAL A 108 20.28 -4.52 -10.43
N MET A 109 19.47 -4.87 -9.41
CA MET A 109 19.74 -6.03 -8.56
C MET A 109 19.81 -7.34 -9.36
N LEU A 110 18.86 -7.55 -10.27
CA LEU A 110 18.81 -8.75 -11.11
C LEU A 110 20.07 -8.90 -11.97
N LEU A 111 20.51 -7.81 -12.62
CA LEU A 111 21.72 -7.80 -13.45
C LEU A 111 22.98 -8.04 -12.60
N ILE A 112 23.11 -7.38 -11.45
CA ILE A 112 24.26 -7.58 -10.56
C ILE A 112 24.32 -9.03 -10.07
N THR A 113 23.19 -9.63 -9.72
CA THR A 113 23.14 -11.03 -9.28
C THR A 113 23.42 -11.99 -10.43
N MET A 114 22.91 -11.72 -11.65
CA MET A 114 23.19 -12.55 -12.84
C MET A 114 24.66 -12.50 -13.26
N PHE A 115 25.24 -11.30 -13.37
CA PHE A 115 26.64 -11.11 -13.78
C PHE A 115 27.63 -11.25 -12.62
N GLY A 116 27.16 -11.27 -11.38
CA GLY A 116 27.99 -11.37 -10.17
C GLY A 116 28.75 -12.69 -10.07
N PHE A 117 28.27 -13.76 -10.71
CA PHE A 117 29.00 -15.02 -10.84
C PHE A 117 30.36 -14.84 -11.53
N LEU A 118 30.46 -13.91 -12.50
CA LEU A 118 31.72 -13.62 -13.21
C LEU A 118 32.80 -13.04 -12.29
N PHE A 119 32.39 -12.46 -11.16
CA PHE A 119 33.25 -11.88 -10.12
C PHE A 119 33.27 -12.74 -8.85
N PHE A 120 33.31 -14.07 -9.00
CA PHE A 120 33.35 -15.03 -7.88
C PHE A 120 32.13 -14.95 -6.93
N GLY A 121 31.01 -14.39 -7.39
CA GLY A 121 29.77 -14.29 -6.61
C GLY A 121 29.78 -13.22 -5.51
N ILE A 122 30.87 -12.47 -5.34
CA ILE A 122 31.00 -11.41 -4.31
C ILE A 122 29.92 -10.33 -4.49
N PRO A 123 29.65 -9.80 -5.70
CA PRO A 123 28.59 -8.79 -5.87
C PRO A 123 27.20 -9.33 -5.52
N GLY A 124 26.92 -10.60 -5.83
CA GLY A 124 25.66 -11.25 -5.48
C GLY A 124 25.49 -11.40 -3.96
N ALA A 125 26.56 -11.74 -3.24
CA ALA A 125 26.53 -11.83 -1.78
C ALA A 125 26.25 -10.47 -1.11
N VAL A 126 26.83 -9.38 -1.65
CA VAL A 126 26.56 -8.01 -1.17
C VAL A 126 25.11 -7.61 -1.40
N ILE A 127 24.57 -7.85 -2.61
CA ILE A 127 23.16 -7.56 -2.92
C ILE A 127 22.21 -8.38 -2.04
N TRP A 128 22.51 -9.66 -1.81
CA TRP A 128 21.71 -10.50 -0.93
C TRP A 128 21.69 -9.95 0.51
N LEU A 129 22.83 -9.51 1.04
CA LEU A 129 22.91 -8.91 2.37
C LEU A 129 22.11 -7.59 2.45
N ILE A 130 22.21 -6.73 1.44
CA ILE A 130 21.42 -5.49 1.35
C ILE A 130 19.93 -5.81 1.39
N ALA A 131 19.48 -6.74 0.55
CA ALA A 131 18.07 -7.11 0.48
C ALA A 131 17.57 -7.77 1.76
N PHE A 132 18.40 -8.56 2.44
CA PHE A 132 18.07 -9.14 3.74
C PHE A 132 17.85 -8.05 4.80
N ILE A 133 18.72 -7.05 4.87
CA ILE A 133 18.58 -5.90 5.78
C ILE A 133 17.30 -5.12 5.47
N GLU A 134 17.02 -4.86 4.19
CA GLU A 134 15.77 -4.21 3.77
C GLU A 134 14.53 -5.03 4.17
N GLY A 135 14.59 -6.35 4.07
CA GLY A 135 13.51 -7.23 4.50
C GLY A 135 13.19 -7.09 5.99
N ILE A 136 14.22 -7.01 6.83
CA ILE A 136 14.04 -6.74 8.27
C ILE A 136 13.43 -5.35 8.47
N ILE A 137 13.94 -4.32 7.78
CA ILE A 137 13.42 -2.94 7.90
C ILE A 137 11.93 -2.88 7.52
N TYR A 138 11.51 -3.56 6.47
CA TYR A 138 10.11 -3.57 6.02
C TYR A 138 9.18 -4.19 7.06
N ILE A 139 9.59 -5.31 7.67
CA ILE A 139 8.78 -6.00 8.68
C ILE A 139 8.78 -5.23 10.01
N SER A 140 9.87 -4.55 10.35
CA SER A 140 10.00 -3.77 11.59
C SER A 140 9.31 -2.40 11.54
N LYS A 141 8.96 -1.88 10.36
CA LYS A 141 8.23 -0.60 10.24
C LYS A 141 6.74 -0.74 10.54
N SER A 142 6.12 0.35 10.99
CA SER A 142 4.65 0.44 11.04
C SER A 142 4.09 0.45 9.61
N ASP A 143 2.84 0.02 9.41
CA ASP A 143 2.23 -0.02 8.07
C ASP A 143 2.12 1.38 7.45
N GLN A 144 1.85 2.39 8.27
CA GLN A 144 1.79 3.79 7.87
C GLN A 144 3.19 4.30 7.45
N ASP A 145 4.22 4.08 8.27
CA ASP A 145 5.58 4.53 7.94
C ASP A 145 6.12 3.84 6.69
N PHE A 146 5.78 2.56 6.50
CA PHE A 146 6.14 1.82 5.30
C PHE A 146 5.47 2.41 4.06
N PHE A 147 4.16 2.64 4.13
CA PHE A 147 3.42 3.23 3.02
C PHE A 147 3.95 4.62 2.67
N GLU A 148 4.13 5.48 3.66
CA GLU A 148 4.66 6.83 3.44
C GLU A 148 6.06 6.77 2.80
N THR A 149 6.98 5.97 3.37
CA THR A 149 8.37 5.92 2.90
C THR A 149 8.53 5.23 1.54
N TYR A 150 7.93 4.05 1.35
CA TYR A 150 8.23 3.15 0.24
C TYR A 150 7.11 3.07 -0.82
N VAL A 151 5.93 3.63 -0.56
CA VAL A 151 4.84 3.66 -1.54
C VAL A 151 4.62 5.10 -2.01
N ALA A 152 4.45 6.04 -1.08
CA ALA A 152 4.22 7.44 -1.42
C ALA A 152 5.49 8.17 -1.86
N HIS A 153 6.58 8.06 -1.09
CA HIS A 153 7.85 8.73 -1.39
C HIS A 153 8.78 7.97 -2.32
N GLN A 154 8.43 6.74 -2.69
CA GLN A 154 9.21 5.88 -3.59
C GLN A 154 10.71 5.78 -3.25
N LYS A 155 11.04 5.65 -1.96
CA LYS A 155 12.42 5.47 -1.52
C LYS A 155 13.00 4.15 -2.02
N GLU A 156 13.86 4.21 -3.04
CA GLU A 156 14.38 3.01 -3.73
C GLU A 156 15.40 2.22 -2.91
N TRP A 157 16.13 2.83 -1.99
CA TRP A 157 17.17 2.19 -1.17
C TRP A 157 17.13 2.74 0.26
N PHE A 158 17.35 1.86 1.25
CA PHE A 158 17.42 2.13 2.70
C PHE A 158 16.72 3.40 3.17
#